data_AF-A0A8S3U7Q7-F1
#
_entry.id   AF-A0A8S3U7Q7-F1
#
_cell.length_a   1.000
_cell.length_b   1.000
_cell.length_c   1.000
_cell.angle_alpha   90.00
_cell.angle_beta   90.00
_cell.angle_gamma   90.00
#
_symmetry.space_group_name_H-M   'P 1'
#
loop_
_entity.id
_entity.type
_entity.pdbx_description
1 polymer ?
#
loop_
_entity_poly.entity_id
_entity_poly.type
_entity_poly.pdbx_seq_one_letter_code
_entity_poly.pdbx_strand_id
1 'polypeptide(L)'
;MAALQTQTRKCNASAKSFSTKLRDLLIGDLDVTLSSLQSTLDELKEAQTSLWVPAIQSNLEQLESYGTHLPSLLNKLDTVENMLSSVVVDEEDDDDDDKDTQEDFSTDDDDDDLQACLNVATKTCLCGQRKKELPCYKDYHCETRCTRMRDCGKHQCRRKCCDGNCSPCEQTCNKPLGCKTHKCASRCHPGRCYPCSNTVELTCNCKMARITVPCGREKITKPPRCHQKCRRPPLCHHPATIPHACHFGECPPCRLQCLKKLSPCSHPCPMMCHSAVKVKIKENLNVAGPWEGRPTIREEIQDKPCPPCKVPIAIQCLGLHEVCVSVHPVKYL
;
A
#
# COMPACT_ATOMS: atom_id res chain seq x y z
N MET A 1 -49.92 -4.61 -11.92
CA MET A 1 -49.58 -5.34 -10.66
C MET A 1 -49.67 -6.87 -10.85
N ALA A 2 -50.79 -7.43 -11.34
CA ALA A 2 -50.92 -8.89 -11.56
C ALA A 2 -49.97 -9.48 -12.62
N ALA A 3 -49.66 -8.76 -13.71
CA ALA A 3 -48.72 -9.20 -14.74
C ALA A 3 -47.25 -9.25 -14.28
N LEU A 4 -46.86 -8.35 -13.37
CA LEU A 4 -45.53 -8.35 -12.75
C LEU A 4 -45.36 -9.51 -11.76
N GLN A 5 -46.45 -9.90 -11.07
CA GLN A 5 -46.45 -11.06 -10.16
C GLN A 5 -46.37 -12.41 -10.90
N THR A 6 -46.95 -12.52 -12.09
CA THR A 6 -46.83 -13.74 -12.90
C THR A 6 -45.45 -13.85 -13.56
N GLN A 7 -44.84 -12.74 -13.96
CA GLN A 7 -43.46 -12.72 -14.51
C GLN A 7 -42.39 -13.01 -13.46
N THR A 8 -42.51 -12.45 -12.25
CA THR A 8 -41.59 -12.75 -11.13
C THR A 8 -41.68 -14.22 -10.68
N ARG A 9 -42.86 -14.84 -10.76
CA ARG A 9 -43.01 -16.29 -10.52
C ARG A 9 -42.32 -17.14 -11.60
N LYS A 10 -42.38 -16.74 -12.87
CA LYS A 10 -41.68 -17.43 -13.98
C LYS A 10 -40.16 -17.34 -13.87
N CYS A 11 -39.62 -16.18 -13.46
CA CYS A 11 -38.18 -16.04 -13.22
C CYS A 11 -37.71 -16.87 -12.01
N ASN A 12 -38.49 -16.88 -10.91
CA ASN A 12 -38.16 -17.70 -9.74
C ASN A 12 -38.28 -19.21 -10.01
N ALA A 13 -39.20 -19.65 -10.87
CA ALA A 13 -39.29 -21.03 -11.31
C ALA A 13 -38.07 -21.43 -12.17
N SER A 14 -37.63 -20.55 -13.07
CA SER A 14 -36.45 -20.78 -13.92
C SER A 14 -35.14 -20.78 -13.12
N ALA A 15 -34.99 -19.87 -12.15
CA ALA A 15 -33.82 -19.85 -11.25
C ALA A 15 -33.74 -21.09 -10.35
N LYS A 16 -34.89 -21.61 -9.89
CA LYS A 16 -34.94 -22.87 -9.13
C LYS A 16 -34.61 -24.08 -10.02
N SER A 17 -35.10 -24.11 -11.26
CA SER A 17 -34.76 -25.17 -12.22
C SER A 17 -33.25 -25.17 -12.58
N PHE A 18 -32.64 -24.00 -12.68
CA PHE A 18 -31.20 -23.85 -12.89
C PHE A 18 -30.40 -24.33 -11.67
N SER A 19 -30.84 -23.97 -10.46
CA SER A 19 -30.22 -24.45 -9.21
C SER A 19 -30.34 -25.97 -9.01
N THR A 20 -31.43 -26.61 -9.43
CA THR A 20 -31.57 -28.07 -9.38
C THR A 20 -30.71 -28.76 -10.42
N LYS A 21 -30.66 -28.24 -11.67
CA LYS A 21 -29.78 -28.78 -12.72
C LYS A 21 -28.29 -28.64 -12.39
N LEU A 22 -27.90 -27.58 -11.66
CA LEU A 22 -26.55 -27.42 -11.12
C LEU A 22 -26.22 -28.40 -9.98
N ARG A 23 -27.21 -28.86 -9.21
CA ARG A 23 -27.01 -29.90 -8.18
C ARG A 23 -26.91 -31.29 -8.80
N ASP A 24 -27.70 -31.58 -9.83
CA ASP A 24 -27.64 -32.89 -10.52
C ASP A 24 -26.31 -33.09 -11.27
N LEU A 25 -25.62 -31.98 -11.60
CA LEU A 25 -24.26 -31.93 -12.15
C LEU A 25 -23.13 -32.30 -11.18
N LEU A 26 -23.41 -32.38 -9.87
CA LEU A 26 -22.45 -32.85 -8.87
C LEU A 26 -22.45 -34.37 -8.69
N ILE A 27 -23.27 -35.11 -9.46
CA ILE A 27 -23.41 -36.58 -9.37
C ILE A 27 -23.26 -37.29 -10.75
N GLY A 28 -22.93 -36.60 -11.86
CA GLY A 28 -22.75 -37.27 -13.16
C GLY A 28 -22.06 -36.46 -14.27
N ASP A 29 -21.61 -37.18 -15.30
CA ASP A 29 -20.60 -36.82 -16.33
C ASP A 29 -20.71 -35.42 -16.97
N LEU A 30 -19.54 -34.77 -17.07
CA LEU A 30 -19.34 -33.32 -17.18
C LEU A 30 -19.61 -32.68 -18.56
N ASP A 31 -19.74 -33.46 -19.64
CA ASP A 31 -19.62 -32.89 -21.00
C ASP A 31 -20.95 -32.61 -21.71
N VAL A 32 -22.06 -33.24 -21.33
CA VAL A 32 -23.37 -33.01 -21.99
C VAL A 32 -24.10 -31.79 -21.41
N THR A 33 -23.71 -31.34 -20.23
CA THR A 33 -24.45 -30.34 -19.44
C THR A 33 -23.98 -28.90 -19.66
N LEU A 34 -22.74 -28.68 -20.12
CA LEU A 34 -22.18 -27.35 -20.39
C LEU A 34 -22.93 -26.62 -21.51
N SER A 35 -23.31 -27.32 -22.58
CA SER A 35 -24.03 -26.71 -23.71
C SER A 35 -25.47 -26.33 -23.34
N SER A 36 -26.15 -27.14 -22.53
CA SER A 36 -27.50 -26.83 -22.00
C SER A 36 -27.48 -25.72 -20.93
N LEU A 37 -26.41 -25.63 -20.13
CA LEU A 37 -26.21 -24.52 -19.19
C LEU A 37 -25.92 -23.21 -19.92
N GLN A 38 -25.17 -23.26 -21.02
CA GLN A 38 -24.83 -22.07 -21.78
C GLN A 38 -26.06 -21.45 -22.45
N SER A 39 -26.96 -22.26 -23.05
CA SER A 39 -28.18 -21.71 -23.67
C SER A 39 -29.14 -21.11 -22.63
N THR A 40 -29.27 -21.72 -21.45
CA THR A 40 -30.09 -21.18 -20.36
C THR A 40 -29.49 -19.91 -19.74
N LEU A 41 -28.16 -19.77 -19.74
CA LEU A 41 -27.47 -18.56 -19.32
C LEU A 41 -27.66 -17.40 -20.31
N ASP A 42 -27.69 -17.70 -21.61
CA ASP A 42 -27.90 -16.68 -22.64
C ASP A 42 -29.37 -16.22 -22.70
N GLU A 43 -30.35 -17.13 -22.48
CA GLU A 43 -31.76 -16.76 -22.30
C GLU A 43 -32.00 -15.87 -21.06
N LEU A 44 -31.25 -16.10 -19.96
CA LEU A 44 -31.31 -15.27 -18.75
C LEU A 44 -30.69 -13.88 -18.95
N LYS A 45 -29.59 -13.78 -19.72
CA LYS A 45 -28.95 -12.51 -20.06
C LYS A 45 -29.82 -11.68 -21.00
N GLU A 46 -30.49 -12.32 -21.95
CA GLU A 46 -31.40 -11.63 -22.86
C GLU A 46 -32.63 -11.09 -22.11
N ALA A 47 -33.17 -11.85 -21.15
CA ALA A 47 -34.22 -11.38 -20.24
C ALA A 47 -33.78 -10.25 -19.29
N GLN A 48 -32.46 -10.10 -19.04
CA GLN A 48 -31.90 -9.09 -18.13
C GLN A 48 -31.66 -7.73 -18.79
N THR A 49 -31.73 -7.62 -20.12
CA THR A 49 -31.45 -6.36 -20.84
C THR A 49 -32.67 -5.49 -21.13
N SER A 50 -33.90 -5.98 -20.96
CA SER A 50 -35.10 -5.25 -21.40
C SER A 50 -35.98 -4.65 -20.30
N LEU A 51 -35.65 -4.74 -19.00
CA LEU A 51 -36.43 -4.08 -17.93
C LEU A 51 -35.55 -3.52 -16.78
N TRP A 52 -35.37 -2.19 -16.79
CA TRP A 52 -35.10 -1.28 -15.65
C TRP A 52 -33.73 -1.39 -14.89
N VAL A 53 -32.84 -0.39 -14.81
CA VAL A 53 -32.86 1.00 -14.21
C VAL A 53 -32.49 0.99 -12.69
N PRO A 54 -31.72 1.97 -12.18
CA PRO A 54 -30.40 1.88 -11.54
C PRO A 54 -30.45 1.46 -10.04
N ALA A 55 -31.57 0.91 -9.58
CA ALA A 55 -31.77 0.51 -8.18
C ALA A 55 -30.89 -0.68 -7.75
N ILE A 56 -30.46 -1.51 -8.71
CA ILE A 56 -29.50 -2.61 -8.44
C ILE A 56 -28.09 -2.06 -8.19
N GLN A 57 -27.72 -0.92 -8.79
CA GLN A 57 -26.40 -0.32 -8.56
C GLN A 57 -26.24 0.16 -7.12
N SER A 58 -27.29 0.76 -6.55
CA SER A 58 -27.29 1.18 -5.13
C SER A 58 -27.27 -0.01 -4.17
N ASN A 59 -27.91 -1.13 -4.51
CA ASN A 59 -27.93 -2.32 -3.66
C ASN A 59 -26.63 -3.13 -3.77
N LEU A 60 -25.94 -3.10 -4.93
CA LEU A 60 -24.63 -3.70 -5.12
C LEU A 60 -23.55 -2.93 -4.33
N GLU A 61 -23.59 -1.60 -4.33
CA GLU A 61 -22.71 -0.77 -3.49
C GLU A 61 -22.97 -0.97 -1.99
N GLN A 62 -24.21 -1.24 -1.58
CA GLN A 62 -24.51 -1.60 -0.18
C GLN A 62 -24.02 -3.01 0.19
N LEU A 63 -24.12 -3.99 -0.70
CA LEU A 63 -23.60 -5.34 -0.46
C LEU A 63 -22.07 -5.41 -0.45
N GLU A 64 -21.38 -4.60 -1.25
CA GLU A 64 -19.92 -4.45 -1.20
C GLU A 64 -19.44 -3.86 0.13
N SER A 65 -20.27 -3.06 0.82
CA SER A 65 -19.95 -2.51 2.15
C SER A 65 -19.99 -3.55 3.29
N TYR A 66 -20.75 -4.65 3.13
CA TYR A 66 -20.80 -5.75 4.10
C TYR A 66 -19.71 -6.82 3.87
N GLY A 67 -19.05 -6.81 2.71
CA GLY A 67 -17.94 -7.71 2.37
C GLY A 67 -16.64 -7.45 3.15
N THR A 68 -16.53 -6.34 3.89
CA THR A 68 -15.31 -5.97 4.61
C THR A 68 -15.04 -6.78 5.88
N HIS A 69 -15.96 -7.65 6.30
CA HIS A 69 -15.80 -8.52 7.47
C HIS A 69 -15.45 -9.99 7.15
N LEU A 70 -15.50 -10.40 5.88
CA LEU A 70 -15.14 -11.76 5.45
C LEU A 70 -13.65 -12.12 5.71
N PRO A 71 -12.67 -11.21 5.56
CA PRO A 71 -11.27 -11.51 5.90
C PRO A 71 -11.04 -11.71 7.40
N SER A 72 -11.90 -11.14 8.27
CA SER A 72 -11.79 -11.29 9.72
C SER A 72 -12.39 -12.59 10.24
N LEU A 73 -13.27 -13.24 9.47
CA LEU A 73 -13.83 -14.55 9.80
C LEU A 73 -12.94 -15.69 9.26
N LEU A 74 -12.28 -15.49 8.12
CA LEU A 74 -11.30 -16.44 7.58
C LEU A 74 -10.09 -16.59 8.54
N ASN A 75 -9.57 -15.48 9.08
CA ASN A 75 -8.49 -15.52 10.09
C ASN A 75 -8.90 -16.17 11.42
N LYS A 76 -10.20 -16.20 11.73
CA LYS A 76 -10.74 -16.90 12.92
C LYS A 76 -10.91 -18.40 12.69
N LEU A 77 -11.06 -18.84 11.44
CA LEU A 77 -11.10 -20.25 11.08
C LEU A 77 -9.69 -20.86 11.05
N ASP A 78 -8.69 -20.14 10.51
CA ASP A 78 -7.28 -20.56 10.52
C ASP A 78 -6.68 -20.69 11.94
N THR A 79 -7.22 -19.95 12.91
CA THR A 79 -6.81 -20.08 14.33
C THR A 79 -7.46 -21.27 15.03
N VAL A 80 -8.64 -21.70 14.59
CA VAL A 80 -9.31 -22.90 15.13
C VAL A 80 -8.69 -24.16 14.54
N GLU A 81 -8.32 -24.17 13.25
CA GLU A 81 -7.60 -25.31 12.65
C GLU A 81 -6.22 -25.54 13.27
N ASN A 82 -5.48 -24.47 13.61
CA ASN A 82 -4.19 -24.59 14.31
C ASN A 82 -4.30 -25.04 15.78
N MET A 83 -5.45 -24.86 16.42
CA MET A 83 -5.70 -25.40 17.77
C MET A 83 -6.14 -26.87 17.74
N LEU A 84 -6.71 -27.33 16.63
CA LEU A 84 -7.12 -28.72 16.44
C LEU A 84 -5.95 -29.62 16.02
N SER A 85 -4.85 -29.07 15.50
CA SER A 85 -3.65 -29.86 15.13
C SER A 85 -2.69 -30.14 16.30
N SER A 86 -2.95 -29.62 17.51
CA SER A 86 -2.13 -29.86 18.70
C SER A 86 -2.72 -30.89 19.67
N VAL A 87 -3.84 -31.53 19.31
CA VAL A 87 -4.39 -32.65 20.08
C VAL A 87 -3.80 -33.93 19.51
N VAL A 88 -2.68 -34.36 20.08
CA VAL A 88 -2.16 -35.71 19.92
C VAL A 88 -3.11 -36.63 20.68
N VAL A 89 -3.60 -37.66 20.00
CA VAL A 89 -4.35 -38.75 20.62
C VAL A 89 -3.30 -39.65 21.25
N ASP A 90 -3.32 -39.79 22.57
CA ASP A 90 -2.56 -40.81 23.27
C ASP A 90 -3.13 -42.17 22.84
N GLU A 91 -2.37 -42.92 22.04
CA GLU A 91 -2.57 -44.35 21.84
C GLU A 91 -1.99 -45.05 23.07
N GLU A 92 -2.87 -45.55 23.93
CA GLU A 92 -2.54 -46.57 24.93
C GLU A 92 -2.34 -47.88 24.16
N ASP A 93 -1.08 -48.21 23.88
CA ASP A 93 -0.68 -49.57 23.56
C ASP A 93 -0.11 -50.22 24.82
N ASP A 94 -0.89 -51.19 25.32
CA ASP A 94 -0.46 -52.22 26.24
C ASP A 94 0.79 -52.92 25.67
N ASP A 95 1.89 -52.94 26.41
CA ASP A 95 2.93 -53.93 26.18
C ASP A 95 3.57 -54.37 27.50
N ASP A 96 3.57 -55.69 27.63
CA ASP A 96 3.94 -56.49 28.78
C ASP A 96 5.40 -56.29 29.22
N ASP A 97 5.59 -56.35 30.53
CA ASP A 97 6.87 -56.64 31.18
C ASP A 97 7.43 -57.95 30.64
N ASP A 98 8.50 -57.91 29.84
CA ASP A 98 9.44 -59.02 29.79
C ASP A 98 10.91 -58.61 29.80
N LYS A 99 11.63 -59.40 30.59
CA LYS A 99 12.97 -59.21 31.13
C LYS A 99 14.10 -59.19 30.11
N ASP A 100 15.20 -58.59 30.57
CA ASP A 100 16.60 -59.01 30.38
C ASP A 100 16.93 -59.72 29.07
N THR A 101 17.68 -59.06 28.20
CA THR A 101 19.01 -59.55 27.82
C THR A 101 19.79 -58.46 27.10
N GLN A 102 20.90 -58.09 27.71
CA GLN A 102 21.95 -57.31 27.11
C GLN A 102 22.70 -58.24 26.16
N GLU A 103 22.28 -58.25 24.89
CA GLU A 103 23.08 -58.82 23.80
C GLU A 103 23.66 -57.65 22.99
N ASP A 104 24.92 -57.40 23.30
CA ASP A 104 25.98 -56.98 22.41
C ASP A 104 25.91 -57.65 21.03
N PHE A 105 25.00 -57.17 20.18
CA PHE A 105 25.04 -57.49 18.76
C PHE A 105 26.18 -56.67 18.12
N SER A 106 27.38 -57.26 18.16
CA SER A 106 28.30 -57.10 17.04
C SER A 106 27.49 -57.42 15.79
N THR A 107 27.12 -56.39 15.02
CA THR A 107 26.96 -56.61 13.59
C THR A 107 28.36 -56.99 13.12
N ASP A 108 28.64 -58.28 13.20
CA ASP A 108 29.55 -58.95 12.29
C ASP A 108 29.15 -58.42 10.92
N ASP A 109 30.03 -57.58 10.38
CA ASP A 109 30.08 -57.28 8.96
C ASP A 109 30.35 -58.63 8.30
N ASP A 110 29.28 -59.42 8.13
CA ASP A 110 29.23 -60.52 7.20
C ASP A 110 29.47 -59.87 5.84
N ASP A 111 30.76 -59.85 5.47
CA ASP A 111 31.27 -59.76 4.12
C ASP A 111 30.59 -60.88 3.31
N ASP A 112 29.33 -60.64 2.93
CA ASP A 112 28.62 -61.38 1.92
C ASP A 112 29.32 -61.05 0.61
N ASP A 113 30.37 -61.82 0.35
CA ASP A 113 31.17 -61.92 -0.85
C ASP A 113 30.25 -62.44 -1.98
N LEU A 114 29.19 -61.67 -2.29
CA LEU A 114 28.37 -61.80 -3.48
C LEU A 114 29.29 -61.49 -4.63
N GLN A 115 30.01 -62.53 -5.07
CA GLN A 115 30.86 -62.64 -6.25
C GLN A 115 30.56 -61.51 -7.23
N ALA A 116 31.18 -60.36 -6.97
CA ALA A 116 30.75 -59.14 -7.61
C ALA A 116 31.28 -59.24 -9.03
N CYS A 117 30.37 -59.45 -9.99
CA CYS A 117 30.71 -59.85 -11.35
C CYS A 117 31.93 -59.04 -11.85
N LEU A 118 33.07 -59.76 -12.00
CA LEU A 118 34.38 -59.18 -12.32
C LEU A 118 34.47 -58.61 -13.74
N ASN A 119 33.37 -58.72 -14.50
CA ASN A 119 33.28 -58.13 -15.81
C ASN A 119 33.29 -56.60 -15.68
N VAL A 120 34.33 -56.01 -16.25
CA VAL A 120 34.43 -54.57 -16.46
C VAL A 120 33.52 -54.16 -17.62
N ALA A 121 32.66 -53.19 -17.36
CA ALA A 121 31.81 -52.58 -18.36
C ALA A 121 32.14 -51.09 -18.48
N THR A 122 32.10 -50.55 -19.70
CA THR A 122 32.20 -49.11 -19.90
C THR A 122 30.88 -48.45 -19.49
N LYS A 123 30.85 -47.85 -18.30
CA LYS A 123 29.67 -47.10 -17.83
C LYS A 123 29.83 -45.60 -18.11
N THR A 124 28.75 -44.98 -18.53
CA THR A 124 28.64 -43.53 -18.63
C THR A 124 28.29 -42.96 -17.25
N CYS A 125 28.88 -41.83 -16.89
CA CYS A 125 28.55 -41.14 -15.66
C CYS A 125 27.07 -40.73 -15.64
N LEU A 126 26.44 -40.67 -14.46
CA LEU A 126 25.07 -40.15 -14.31
C LEU A 126 24.85 -38.77 -14.95
N CYS A 127 25.89 -37.92 -15.04
CA CYS A 127 25.81 -36.61 -15.69
C CYS A 127 26.03 -36.65 -17.22
N GLY A 128 26.34 -37.81 -17.80
CA GLY A 128 26.61 -38.03 -19.22
C GLY A 128 27.96 -37.52 -19.74
N GLN A 129 28.74 -36.77 -18.94
CA GLN A 129 29.94 -36.06 -19.42
C GLN A 129 31.20 -36.91 -19.52
N ARG A 130 31.29 -38.01 -18.77
CA ARG A 130 32.49 -38.87 -18.73
C ARG A 130 32.10 -40.34 -18.83
N LYS A 131 32.99 -41.16 -19.38
CA LYS A 131 32.87 -42.62 -19.45
C LYS A 131 34.09 -43.23 -18.78
N LYS A 132 33.90 -44.30 -18.01
CA LYS A 132 34.98 -45.04 -17.35
C LYS A 132 34.64 -46.53 -17.31
N GLU A 133 35.65 -47.38 -17.48
CA GLU A 133 35.53 -48.82 -17.27
C GLU A 133 35.52 -49.11 -15.77
N LEU A 134 34.45 -49.74 -15.31
CA LEU A 134 34.23 -50.09 -13.91
C LEU A 134 33.54 -51.45 -13.84
N PRO A 135 33.68 -52.17 -12.71
CA PRO A 135 32.93 -53.40 -12.48
C PRO A 135 31.43 -53.19 -12.67
N CYS A 136 30.74 -54.16 -13.26
CA CYS A 136 29.36 -53.96 -13.72
C CYS A 136 28.36 -53.61 -12.60
N TYR A 137 28.63 -54.00 -11.35
CA TYR A 137 27.78 -53.71 -10.20
C TYR A 137 27.94 -52.28 -9.64
N LYS A 138 29.05 -51.59 -9.96
CA LYS A 138 29.37 -50.27 -9.39
C LYS A 138 28.86 -49.14 -10.27
N ASP A 139 28.19 -48.16 -9.68
CA ASP A 139 27.73 -46.97 -10.40
C ASP A 139 28.80 -45.90 -10.53
N TYR A 140 28.81 -45.20 -11.67
CA TYR A 140 29.79 -44.18 -11.96
C TYR A 140 29.24 -42.76 -11.72
N HIS A 141 29.79 -42.09 -10.71
CA HIS A 141 29.61 -40.67 -10.46
C HIS A 141 30.95 -39.94 -10.62
N CYS A 142 30.98 -38.83 -11.35
CA CYS A 142 32.17 -38.00 -11.49
C CYS A 142 32.26 -36.96 -10.37
N GLU A 143 33.46 -36.53 -10.02
CA GLU A 143 33.65 -35.42 -9.07
C GLU A 143 33.43 -34.03 -9.69
N THR A 144 33.14 -33.98 -10.99
CA THR A 144 32.92 -32.74 -11.73
C THR A 144 31.69 -32.00 -11.18
N ARG A 145 31.87 -30.71 -10.89
CA ARG A 145 30.79 -29.83 -10.43
C ARG A 145 29.95 -29.38 -11.63
N CYS A 146 28.64 -29.44 -11.48
CA CYS A 146 27.71 -28.97 -12.50
C CYS A 146 27.81 -27.44 -12.69
N THR A 147 28.07 -27.02 -13.93
CA THR A 147 28.19 -25.61 -14.34
C THR A 147 26.87 -25.01 -14.86
N ARG A 148 25.81 -25.83 -14.98
CA ARG A 148 24.51 -25.36 -15.46
C ARG A 148 23.88 -24.36 -14.49
N MET A 149 23.21 -23.36 -15.06
CA MET A 149 22.41 -22.39 -14.31
C MET A 149 21.18 -23.09 -13.73
N ARG A 150 20.84 -22.78 -12.48
CA ARG A 150 19.56 -23.16 -11.88
C ARG A 150 18.41 -22.37 -12.52
N ASP A 151 17.19 -22.79 -12.25
CA ASP A 151 15.92 -22.16 -12.62
C ASP A 151 15.89 -20.62 -12.38
N CYS A 152 16.57 -20.15 -11.34
CA CYS A 152 16.67 -18.72 -11.04
C CYS A 152 17.52 -17.89 -12.03
N GLY A 153 18.29 -18.53 -12.93
CA GLY A 153 19.12 -17.88 -13.95
C GLY A 153 20.34 -17.12 -13.45
N LYS A 154 20.60 -17.09 -12.12
CA LYS A 154 21.74 -16.38 -11.51
C LYS A 154 22.74 -17.29 -10.82
N HIS A 155 22.29 -18.41 -10.28
CA HIS A 155 23.12 -19.31 -9.49
C HIS A 155 23.41 -20.58 -10.28
N GLN A 156 24.67 -21.02 -10.27
CA GLN A 156 25.07 -22.31 -10.84
C GLN A 156 24.72 -23.44 -9.88
N CYS A 157 24.43 -24.63 -10.41
CA CYS A 157 24.09 -25.81 -9.61
C CYS A 157 25.20 -26.19 -8.62
N ARG A 158 26.46 -26.23 -9.08
CA ARG A 158 27.69 -26.59 -8.34
C ARG A 158 27.69 -27.97 -7.65
N ARG A 159 26.63 -28.76 -7.77
CA ARG A 159 26.51 -30.13 -7.24
C ARG A 159 27.51 -31.05 -7.96
N LYS A 160 28.14 -31.96 -7.21
CA LYS A 160 28.99 -33.03 -7.78
C LYS A 160 28.08 -34.00 -8.55
N CYS A 161 28.44 -34.32 -9.79
CA CYS A 161 27.69 -35.26 -10.64
C CYS A 161 26.18 -34.98 -10.74
N CYS A 162 25.79 -33.89 -11.41
CA CYS A 162 24.36 -33.60 -11.64
C CYS A 162 23.86 -34.23 -12.96
N ASP A 163 22.80 -35.01 -12.86
CA ASP A 163 22.05 -35.72 -13.91
C ASP A 163 21.35 -34.81 -14.94
N GLY A 164 20.89 -33.63 -14.55
CA GLY A 164 19.97 -32.88 -15.41
C GLY A 164 19.03 -32.03 -14.58
N ASN A 165 18.58 -32.59 -13.48
CA ASN A 165 17.54 -32.02 -12.66
C ASN A 165 18.17 -31.22 -11.51
N CYS A 166 18.61 -30.01 -11.80
CA CYS A 166 19.16 -29.11 -10.77
C CYS A 166 18.03 -28.67 -9.83
N SER A 167 18.22 -28.84 -8.52
CA SER A 167 17.24 -28.39 -7.52
C SER A 167 17.01 -26.88 -7.56
N PRO A 168 15.83 -26.41 -7.09
CA PRO A 168 15.52 -24.98 -7.03
C PRO A 168 16.59 -24.20 -6.26
N CYS A 169 16.69 -22.91 -6.58
CA CYS A 169 17.61 -22.06 -5.85
C CYS A 169 17.15 -21.78 -4.41
N GLU A 170 17.95 -22.18 -3.43
CA GLU A 170 17.72 -21.91 -1.99
C GLU A 170 18.28 -20.57 -1.53
N GLN A 171 19.03 -19.86 -2.39
CA GLN A 171 19.59 -18.56 -2.06
C GLN A 171 18.48 -17.51 -1.97
N THR A 172 18.65 -16.52 -1.09
CA THR A 172 17.73 -15.37 -0.99
C THR A 172 17.96 -14.41 -2.16
N CYS A 173 16.88 -13.80 -2.67
CA CYS A 173 16.97 -12.96 -3.86
C CYS A 173 17.77 -11.67 -3.63
N ASN A 174 17.61 -11.00 -2.49
CA ASN A 174 18.29 -9.76 -2.05
C ASN A 174 18.27 -8.57 -3.03
N LYS A 175 17.50 -8.65 -4.12
CA LYS A 175 17.33 -7.56 -5.09
C LYS A 175 16.54 -6.42 -4.43
N PRO A 176 16.85 -5.15 -4.73
CA PRO A 176 16.06 -4.02 -4.25
C PRO A 176 14.64 -4.11 -4.81
N LEU A 177 13.65 -3.97 -3.94
CA LEU A 177 12.23 -3.95 -4.32
C LEU A 177 11.87 -2.62 -4.98
N GLY A 178 10.67 -2.53 -5.56
CA GLY A 178 10.17 -1.31 -6.22
C GLY A 178 10.16 -0.07 -5.31
N CYS A 179 10.07 -0.26 -3.99
CA CYS A 179 10.14 0.81 -2.99
C CYS A 179 11.56 1.37 -2.75
N LYS A 180 12.61 0.73 -3.30
CA LYS A 180 14.04 1.09 -3.18
C LYS A 180 14.63 1.10 -1.76
N THR A 181 13.81 1.04 -0.72
CA THR A 181 14.21 0.99 0.69
C THR A 181 14.36 -0.45 1.19
N HIS A 182 13.54 -1.37 0.69
CA HIS A 182 13.55 -2.78 1.11
C HIS A 182 14.16 -3.71 0.06
N LYS A 183 14.74 -4.83 0.54
CA LYS A 183 15.29 -5.91 -0.28
C LYS A 183 14.34 -7.10 -0.31
N CYS A 184 14.33 -7.86 -1.41
CA CYS A 184 13.53 -9.07 -1.55
C CYS A 184 14.03 -10.17 -0.62
N ALA A 185 13.21 -10.58 0.36
CA ALA A 185 13.51 -11.67 1.29
C ALA A 185 13.11 -13.06 0.76
N SER A 186 12.38 -13.13 -0.36
CA SER A 186 11.97 -14.39 -0.97
C SER A 186 13.16 -15.20 -1.51
N ARG A 187 12.95 -16.51 -1.66
CA ARG A 187 13.88 -17.39 -2.40
C ARG A 187 14.13 -16.83 -3.80
N CYS A 188 15.31 -17.14 -4.35
CA CYS A 188 15.69 -16.66 -5.67
C CYS A 188 14.66 -17.15 -6.69
N HIS A 189 14.07 -16.20 -7.40
CA HIS A 189 12.99 -16.47 -8.34
C HIS A 189 13.35 -15.88 -9.71
N PRO A 190 12.80 -16.44 -10.79
CA PRO A 190 12.89 -15.82 -12.11
C PRO A 190 12.10 -14.50 -12.15
N GLY A 191 12.57 -13.54 -12.95
CA GLY A 191 11.84 -12.28 -13.20
C GLY A 191 11.97 -11.18 -12.14
N ARG A 192 10.92 -10.33 -12.07
CA ARG A 192 10.80 -9.18 -11.17
C ARG A 192 10.38 -9.61 -9.77
N CYS A 193 10.86 -8.92 -8.75
CA CYS A 193 10.50 -9.22 -7.36
C CYS A 193 9.05 -8.85 -7.08
N TYR A 194 8.45 -9.58 -6.13
CA TYR A 194 7.15 -9.28 -5.57
C TYR A 194 7.10 -7.85 -4.98
N PRO A 195 5.90 -7.23 -4.92
CA PRO A 195 5.75 -5.93 -4.27
C PRO A 195 6.17 -6.00 -2.78
N CYS A 196 6.54 -4.84 -2.24
CA CYS A 196 6.90 -4.75 -0.82
C CYS A 196 5.67 -5.02 0.06
N SER A 197 5.80 -5.94 1.00
CA SER A 197 4.76 -6.28 2.00
C SER A 197 4.61 -5.22 3.09
N ASN A 198 5.58 -4.31 3.22
CA ASN A 198 5.56 -3.29 4.26
C ASN A 198 4.57 -2.17 3.89
N THR A 199 3.93 -1.61 4.90
CA THR A 199 3.03 -0.47 4.78
C THR A 199 3.60 0.72 5.55
N VAL A 200 3.22 1.92 5.11
CA VAL A 200 3.64 3.19 5.72
C VAL A 200 2.38 3.99 6.05
N GLU A 201 2.35 4.57 7.24
CA GLU A 201 1.25 5.45 7.68
C GLU A 201 1.52 6.89 7.24
N LEU A 202 0.60 7.46 6.45
CA LEU A 202 0.61 8.88 6.09
C LEU A 202 -0.36 9.64 6.98
N THR A 203 0.08 10.77 7.52
CA THR A 203 -0.70 11.58 8.47
C THR A 203 -0.90 13.01 7.97
N CYS A 204 -1.98 13.67 8.40
CA CYS A 204 -2.14 15.11 8.20
C CYS A 204 -1.08 15.91 8.95
N ASN A 205 -0.89 17.17 8.59
CA ASN A 205 -0.08 18.11 9.38
C ASN A 205 -0.53 18.21 10.85
N CYS A 206 -1.83 17.97 11.09
CA CYS A 206 -2.45 17.92 12.41
C CYS A 206 -2.35 16.58 13.15
N LYS A 207 -1.80 15.53 12.52
CA LYS A 207 -1.73 14.12 12.98
C LYS A 207 -3.07 13.43 13.32
N MET A 208 -4.21 14.09 13.11
CA MET A 208 -5.54 13.56 13.41
C MET A 208 -6.10 12.64 12.32
N ALA A 209 -5.90 13.00 11.04
CA ALA A 209 -6.29 12.15 9.91
C ALA A 209 -5.09 11.32 9.47
N ARG A 210 -5.30 10.01 9.29
CA ARG A 210 -4.25 9.04 8.94
C ARG A 210 -4.76 8.02 7.92
N ILE A 211 -3.89 7.58 7.03
CA ILE A 211 -4.15 6.51 6.06
C ILE A 211 -2.93 5.60 5.96
N THR A 212 -3.17 4.30 5.78
CA THR A 212 -2.12 3.32 5.59
C THR A 212 -1.96 3.05 4.09
N VAL A 213 -0.75 3.20 3.57
CA VAL A 213 -0.44 2.97 2.15
C VAL A 213 0.68 1.93 2.00
N PRO A 214 0.68 1.13 0.92
CA PRO A 214 1.80 0.24 0.63
C PRO A 214 3.11 1.00 0.45
N CYS A 215 4.22 0.44 0.96
CA CYS A 215 5.55 1.05 0.86
C CYS A 215 5.95 1.32 -0.59
N GLY A 216 6.50 2.51 -0.86
CA GLY A 216 6.86 2.97 -2.19
C GLY A 216 5.76 3.76 -2.90
N ARG A 217 4.54 3.78 -2.37
CA ARG A 217 3.46 4.66 -2.85
C ARG A 217 3.36 5.98 -2.09
N GLU A 218 4.10 6.14 -0.97
CA GLU A 218 4.05 7.31 -0.10
C GLU A 218 4.21 8.68 -0.80
N LYS A 219 5.04 8.74 -1.86
CA LYS A 219 5.30 9.98 -2.61
C LYS A 219 4.22 10.32 -3.64
N ILE A 220 3.44 9.33 -4.06
CA ILE A 220 2.42 9.46 -5.12
C ILE A 220 1.03 9.64 -4.49
N THR A 221 0.78 8.99 -3.35
CA THR A 221 -0.49 9.06 -2.65
C THR A 221 -0.67 10.45 -2.04
N LYS A 222 -1.79 11.10 -2.39
CA LYS A 222 -2.16 12.38 -1.78
C LYS A 222 -2.38 12.16 -0.28
N PRO A 223 -1.88 13.05 0.59
CA PRO A 223 -2.14 12.97 2.02
C PRO A 223 -3.64 12.99 2.35
N PRO A 224 -4.06 12.44 3.51
CA PRO A 224 -5.46 12.37 3.86
C PRO A 224 -6.05 13.77 4.06
N ARG A 225 -7.27 13.98 3.53
CA ARG A 225 -8.03 15.22 3.76
C ARG A 225 -8.48 15.25 5.22
N CYS A 226 -8.21 16.34 5.91
CA CYS A 226 -8.60 16.51 7.30
C CYS A 226 -9.59 17.68 7.45
N HIS A 227 -10.72 17.43 8.11
CA HIS A 227 -11.77 18.41 8.35
C HIS A 227 -11.64 19.14 9.70
N GLN A 228 -10.60 18.83 10.47
CA GLN A 228 -10.36 19.49 11.75
C GLN A 228 -9.93 20.94 11.57
N LYS A 229 -10.25 21.78 12.55
CA LYS A 229 -9.81 23.18 12.58
C LYS A 229 -8.28 23.27 12.64
N CYS A 230 -7.70 24.18 11.87
CA CYS A 230 -6.27 24.44 11.90
C CYS A 230 -5.83 24.92 13.29
N ARG A 231 -4.75 24.35 13.82
CA ARG A 231 -4.16 24.69 15.14
C ARG A 231 -2.91 25.56 15.03
N ARG A 232 -2.57 26.05 13.84
CA ARG A 232 -1.37 26.89 13.63
C ARG A 232 -1.63 28.27 14.23
N PRO A 233 -0.66 28.85 14.98
CA PRO A 233 -0.83 30.17 15.56
C PRO A 233 -0.91 31.25 14.47
N PRO A 234 -1.65 32.35 14.72
CA PRO A 234 -1.69 33.49 13.81
C PRO A 234 -0.29 34.08 13.62
N LEU A 235 0.04 34.42 12.36
CA LEU A 235 1.23 35.20 12.02
C LEU A 235 0.97 36.73 12.10
N CYS A 236 -0.22 37.14 12.53
CA CYS A 236 -0.60 38.53 12.68
C CYS A 236 -0.83 38.89 14.16
N HIS A 237 -0.98 40.18 14.44
CA HIS A 237 -1.27 40.71 15.78
C HIS A 237 -2.64 40.31 16.36
N HIS A 238 -3.44 39.53 15.63
CA HIS A 238 -4.75 39.08 16.09
C HIS A 238 -4.59 37.86 17.01
N PRO A 239 -5.37 37.77 18.11
CA PRO A 239 -5.29 36.65 19.05
C PRO A 239 -5.80 35.33 18.45
N ALA A 240 -6.64 35.39 17.42
CA ALA A 240 -7.19 34.24 16.73
C ALA A 240 -7.17 34.42 15.20
N THR A 241 -6.83 33.36 14.49
CA THR A 241 -6.98 33.29 13.03
C THR A 241 -8.44 33.03 12.65
N ILE A 242 -8.81 33.40 11.42
CA ILE A 242 -10.07 32.95 10.82
C ILE A 242 -10.11 31.41 10.84
N PRO A 243 -11.17 30.80 11.43
CA PRO A 243 -11.29 29.35 11.48
C PRO A 243 -11.31 28.75 10.08
N HIS A 244 -10.38 27.84 9.81
CA HIS A 244 -10.29 27.12 8.54
C HIS A 244 -9.91 25.66 8.79
N ALA A 245 -10.21 24.79 7.83
CA ALA A 245 -9.87 23.37 7.89
C ALA A 245 -8.36 23.16 7.81
N CYS A 246 -7.90 22.00 8.29
CA CYS A 246 -6.51 21.59 8.17
C CYS A 246 -6.12 21.49 6.69
N HIS A 247 -4.96 22.07 6.37
CA HIS A 247 -4.41 22.13 5.03
C HIS A 247 -2.94 21.76 5.07
N PHE A 248 -2.40 21.41 3.91
CA PHE A 248 -0.97 21.27 3.69
C PHE A 248 -0.48 22.55 2.99
N GLY A 249 0.60 23.16 3.46
CA GLY A 249 1.10 24.45 2.96
C GLY A 249 0.86 25.60 3.93
N GLU A 250 0.80 26.83 3.45
CA GLU A 250 0.66 28.05 4.26
C GLU A 250 -0.80 28.37 4.64
N CYS A 251 -1.00 29.03 5.77
CA CYS A 251 -2.35 29.40 6.23
C CYS A 251 -2.97 30.48 5.32
N PRO A 252 -4.30 30.47 5.14
CA PRO A 252 -5.01 31.53 4.43
C PRO A 252 -4.70 32.92 5.03
N PRO A 253 -4.59 33.98 4.20
CA PRO A 253 -4.29 35.32 4.68
C PRO A 253 -5.40 35.86 5.58
N CYS A 254 -5.01 36.64 6.59
CA CYS A 254 -5.95 37.27 7.51
C CYS A 254 -6.78 38.33 6.80
N ARG A 255 -8.11 38.22 6.91
CA ARG A 255 -9.10 39.21 6.39
C ARG A 255 -9.79 39.98 7.52
N LEU A 256 -9.30 39.87 8.75
CA LEU A 256 -9.78 40.69 9.86
C LEU A 256 -9.30 42.13 9.66
N GLN A 257 -10.10 43.10 10.09
CA GLN A 257 -9.66 44.49 10.15
C GLN A 257 -8.51 44.65 11.15
N CYS A 258 -7.56 45.54 10.86
CA CYS A 258 -6.38 45.73 11.70
C CYS A 258 -6.75 46.28 13.08
N LEU A 259 -7.60 47.30 13.17
CA LEU A 259 -8.05 47.92 14.44
C LEU A 259 -6.93 48.38 15.40
N LYS A 260 -5.66 48.33 14.98
CA LYS A 260 -4.52 48.87 15.72
C LYS A 260 -4.69 50.38 15.84
N LYS A 261 -4.50 50.92 17.04
CA LYS A 261 -4.55 52.36 17.30
C LYS A 261 -3.44 53.03 16.49
N LEU A 262 -3.79 53.99 15.64
CA LEU A 262 -2.83 54.79 14.90
C LEU A 262 -2.10 55.72 15.88
N SER A 263 -0.84 56.05 15.61
CA SER A 263 -0.16 57.17 16.26
C SER A 263 0.06 58.24 15.19
N PRO A 264 -0.28 59.52 15.42
CA PRO A 264 -0.57 60.19 16.70
C PRO A 264 -2.05 60.26 17.14
N CYS A 265 -3.00 59.82 16.31
CA CYS A 265 -4.44 59.90 16.62
C CYS A 265 -4.98 58.55 17.13
N SER A 266 -5.68 58.51 18.27
CA SER A 266 -6.22 57.28 18.90
C SER A 266 -7.33 56.55 18.10
N HIS A 267 -7.45 56.77 16.79
CA HIS A 267 -8.42 56.14 15.92
C HIS A 267 -7.98 54.71 15.49
N PRO A 268 -8.92 53.77 15.35
CA PRO A 268 -8.63 52.42 14.88
C PRO A 268 -8.35 52.39 13.37
N CYS A 269 -7.37 51.60 12.93
CA CYS A 269 -7.07 51.38 11.52
C CYS A 269 -8.22 50.65 10.79
N PRO A 270 -8.84 51.22 9.74
CA PRO A 270 -9.96 50.61 9.01
C PRO A 270 -9.51 49.58 7.96
N MET A 271 -8.20 49.46 7.71
CA MET A 271 -7.66 48.54 6.71
C MET A 271 -7.78 47.09 7.17
N MET A 272 -7.87 46.18 6.19
CA MET A 272 -7.65 44.75 6.43
C MET A 272 -6.25 44.50 7.00
N CYS A 273 -6.08 43.40 7.72
CA CYS A 273 -4.83 43.03 8.37
C CYS A 273 -3.66 43.07 7.38
N HIS A 274 -2.69 43.92 7.70
CA HIS A 274 -1.52 44.22 6.90
C HIS A 274 -0.22 43.78 7.61
N SER A 275 -0.35 42.95 8.65
CA SER A 275 0.78 42.42 9.44
C SER A 275 1.52 41.26 8.78
N ALA A 276 0.80 40.40 8.06
CA ALA A 276 1.38 39.20 7.45
C ALA A 276 1.26 39.27 5.93
N VAL A 277 1.84 40.31 5.31
CA VAL A 277 1.75 40.52 3.86
C VAL A 277 3.02 40.01 3.19
N LYS A 278 2.87 39.15 2.18
CA LYS A 278 3.99 38.69 1.35
C LYS A 278 4.50 39.84 0.47
N VAL A 279 5.76 40.21 0.65
CA VAL A 279 6.46 41.18 -0.19
C VAL A 279 7.53 40.44 -0.99
N LYS A 280 7.57 40.70 -2.30
CA LYS A 280 8.62 40.21 -3.19
C LYS A 280 9.79 41.17 -3.11
N ILE A 281 10.88 40.76 -2.47
CA ILE A 281 12.11 41.54 -2.39
C ILE A 281 12.99 41.12 -3.56
N LYS A 282 13.22 42.04 -4.49
CA LYS A 282 14.25 41.89 -5.52
C LYS A 282 15.56 42.32 -4.90
N GLU A 283 16.56 41.43 -4.91
CA GLU A 283 17.92 41.85 -4.62
C GLU A 283 18.33 42.89 -5.68
N ASN A 284 18.61 44.11 -5.23
CA ASN A 284 19.06 45.19 -6.10
C ASN A 284 20.56 45.00 -6.36
N LEU A 285 20.88 43.94 -7.08
CA LEU A 285 22.20 43.74 -7.65
C LEU A 285 22.30 44.69 -8.84
N ASN A 286 23.28 45.59 -8.79
CA ASN A 286 23.59 46.45 -9.93
C ASN A 286 24.25 45.54 -10.98
N VAL A 287 23.44 44.97 -11.86
CA VAL A 287 23.86 43.98 -12.86
C VAL A 287 24.65 44.73 -13.95
N ALA A 288 25.95 44.44 -14.05
CA ALA A 288 26.88 45.09 -14.97
C ALA A 288 26.93 44.42 -16.35
N GLY A 289 26.27 43.26 -16.57
CA GLY A 289 26.28 42.64 -17.90
C GLY A 289 25.23 41.57 -18.23
N PRO A 290 25.12 41.18 -19.53
CA PRO A 290 24.10 40.24 -20.02
C PRO A 290 24.26 38.77 -19.57
N TRP A 291 25.40 38.41 -18.98
CA TRP A 291 25.75 37.04 -18.55
C TRP A 291 25.58 36.81 -17.04
N GLU A 292 25.22 37.85 -16.29
CA GLU A 292 25.02 37.78 -14.86
C GLU A 292 23.64 37.18 -14.53
N GLY A 293 23.58 36.36 -13.48
CA GLY A 293 22.39 35.61 -13.10
C GLY A 293 21.19 36.53 -12.85
N ARG A 294 19.99 36.06 -13.21
CA ARG A 294 18.76 36.81 -12.94
C ARG A 294 18.65 37.11 -11.44
N PRO A 295 18.30 38.34 -11.03
CA PRO A 295 18.15 38.67 -9.63
C PRO A 295 17.14 37.72 -8.99
N THR A 296 17.56 37.09 -7.90
CA THR A 296 16.73 36.19 -7.10
C THR A 296 15.62 37.01 -6.46
N ILE A 297 14.38 36.60 -6.72
CA ILE A 297 13.20 37.18 -6.05
C ILE A 297 12.93 36.33 -4.83
N ARG A 298 13.16 36.89 -3.64
CA ARG A 298 12.79 36.22 -2.38
C ARG A 298 11.45 36.77 -1.88
N GLU A 299 10.58 35.88 -1.42
CA GLU A 299 9.31 36.26 -0.79
C GLU A 299 9.50 36.30 0.73
N GLU A 300 9.20 37.44 1.34
CA GLU A 300 9.30 37.62 2.79
C GLU A 300 7.96 38.13 3.34
N ILE A 301 7.57 37.67 4.52
CA ILE A 301 6.38 38.13 5.23
C ILE A 301 6.78 39.37 6.03
N GLN A 302 6.18 40.52 5.71
CA GLN A 302 6.48 41.79 6.39
C GLN A 302 5.20 42.46 6.90
N ASP A 303 5.32 43.11 8.07
CA ASP A 303 4.32 44.02 8.61
C ASP A 303 4.36 45.35 7.83
N LYS A 304 3.33 45.62 7.03
CA LYS A 304 3.21 46.92 6.38
C LYS A 304 2.75 47.98 7.41
N PRO A 305 3.26 49.23 7.33
CA PRO A 305 2.82 50.29 8.23
C PRO A 305 1.34 50.64 7.98
N CYS A 306 0.63 51.04 9.03
CA CYS A 306 -0.74 51.53 8.90
C CYS A 306 -0.77 52.84 8.10
N PRO A 307 -1.76 53.06 7.21
CA PRO A 307 -1.91 54.35 6.53
C PRO A 307 -2.24 55.47 7.51
N PRO A 308 -1.93 56.74 7.16
CA PRO A 308 -2.28 57.88 7.98
C PRO A 308 -3.80 58.01 8.13
N CYS A 309 -4.25 58.46 9.30
CA CYS A 309 -5.66 58.66 9.57
C CYS A 309 -6.21 59.81 8.73
N LYS A 310 -7.38 59.60 8.11
CA LYS A 310 -8.13 60.63 7.38
C LYS A 310 -9.29 61.23 8.20
N VAL A 311 -9.39 60.87 9.48
CA VAL A 311 -10.45 61.38 10.34
C VAL A 311 -10.10 62.82 10.74
N PRO A 312 -10.99 63.78 10.48
CA PRO A 312 -10.79 65.16 10.89
C PRO A 312 -10.66 65.29 12.41
N ILE A 313 -9.66 66.03 12.88
CA ILE A 313 -9.47 66.41 14.28
C ILE A 313 -9.83 67.89 14.43
N ALA A 314 -10.72 68.19 15.40
CA ALA A 314 -11.05 69.54 15.80
C ALA A 314 -9.84 70.18 16.51
N ILE A 315 -9.31 71.26 15.97
CA ILE A 315 -8.27 72.08 16.61
C ILE A 315 -8.93 73.38 17.06
N GLN A 316 -8.86 73.66 18.36
CA GLN A 316 -9.27 74.94 18.90
C GLN A 316 -8.12 75.94 18.78
N CYS A 317 -8.38 77.11 18.21
CA CYS A 317 -7.39 78.19 18.22
C CYS A 317 -7.11 78.65 19.66
N LEU A 318 -5.89 79.12 19.95
CA LEU A 318 -5.48 79.58 21.29
C LEU A 318 -6.39 80.69 21.87
N GLY A 319 -7.14 81.40 21.00
CA GLY A 319 -8.11 82.42 21.39
C GLY A 319 -9.56 81.93 21.56
N LEU A 320 -9.85 80.63 21.46
CA LEU A 320 -11.20 80.04 21.59
C LEU A 320 -12.26 80.57 20.57
N HIS A 321 -11.87 81.32 19.54
CA HIS A 321 -12.81 81.99 18.65
C HIS A 321 -13.44 81.07 17.59
N GLU A 322 -12.72 80.07 17.08
CA GLU A 322 -13.24 79.09 16.11
C GLU A 322 -12.57 77.70 16.26
N VAL A 323 -13.32 76.64 15.95
CA VAL A 323 -12.86 75.24 15.90
C VAL A 323 -12.60 74.88 14.43
N CYS A 324 -11.33 74.82 14.03
CA CYS A 324 -10.95 74.42 12.68
C CYS A 324 -10.82 72.90 12.60
N VAL A 325 -11.34 72.33 11.52
CA VAL A 325 -11.31 70.89 11.27
C VAL A 325 -10.11 70.58 10.38
N SER A 326 -9.11 69.84 10.89
CA SER A 326 -7.90 69.49 10.12
C SER A 326 -7.67 67.98 10.10
N VAL A 327 -7.12 67.47 8.99
CA VAL A 327 -6.89 66.03 8.78
C VAL A 327 -5.55 65.55 9.34
N HIS A 328 -4.68 66.48 9.75
CA HIS A 328 -3.36 66.22 10.34
C HIS A 328 -3.10 67.22 11.47
N PRO A 329 -2.38 66.84 12.55
CA PRO A 329 -1.89 67.81 13.51
C PRO A 329 -0.99 68.79 12.76
N VAL A 330 -1.39 70.06 12.71
CA VAL A 330 -0.54 71.14 12.23
C VAL A 330 0.68 71.17 13.16
N LYS A 331 1.86 70.79 12.65
CA LYS A 331 3.12 71.03 13.37
C LYS A 331 3.34 72.54 13.39
N TYR A 332 2.92 73.19 14.46
CA TYR A 332 3.39 74.53 14.76
C TYR A 332 4.85 74.40 15.22
N LEU A 333 5.78 74.80 14.34
CA LEU A 333 7.15 75.18 14.69
C LEU A 333 7.12 76.56 15.33
#